data_AF-A0A7D9I844-F1
#
_entry.id   AF-A0A7D9I844-F1
#
_cell.length_a   1.000
_cell.length_b   1.000
_cell.length_c   1.000
_cell.angle_alpha   90.00
_cell.angle_beta   90.00
_cell.angle_gamma   90.00
#
_symmetry.space_group_name_H-M   'P 1'
#
loop_
_entity.id
_entity.type
_entity.pdbx_description
1 polymer ?
#
loop_
_entity_poly.entity_id
_entity_poly.type
_entity_poly.pdbx_seq_one_letter_code
_entity_poly.pdbx_strand_id
1 'polypeptide(L)'
;MIDLEELCILEGQLVWCLYADMVCLNYDGNITDASMIAFLGAIRNTRLYEITINEETNTPEPAEKNEIALNVKEQPVASTFAVIDNSVIISDPTDDEESLATGVMTIVVTSQGKLCSVHKPGYTLTFVFITNSKLVYYRRIP
;
A
#
# COMPACT_ATOMS: atom_id res chain seq x y z
N MET A 1 8.14 -5.11 1.61
CA MET A 1 7.94 -3.71 2.04
C MET A 1 8.63 -3.45 3.37
N ILE A 2 8.23 -4.11 4.48
CA ILE A 2 8.87 -3.99 5.81
C ILE A 2 9.64 -5.27 6.12
N ASP A 3 10.80 -5.15 6.76
CA ASP A 3 11.53 -6.30 7.31
C ASP A 3 11.04 -6.60 8.74
N LEU A 4 10.56 -7.81 8.97
CA LEU A 4 10.08 -8.23 10.29
C LEU A 4 11.23 -8.58 11.23
N GLU A 5 12.40 -8.95 10.68
CA GLU A 5 13.59 -9.26 11.49
C GLU A 5 14.13 -8.00 12.17
N GLU A 6 14.05 -6.85 11.50
CA GLU A 6 14.45 -5.54 12.06
C GLU A 6 13.52 -5.06 13.18
N LEU A 7 12.31 -5.60 13.28
CA LEU A 7 11.38 -5.29 14.36
C LEU A 7 11.63 -6.16 15.61
N CYS A 8 12.44 -7.21 15.50
CA CYS A 8 12.76 -8.08 16.62
C CYS A 8 13.83 -7.43 17.51
N ILE A 9 13.49 -7.17 18.77
CA ILE A 9 14.44 -6.64 19.76
C ILE A 9 15.14 -7.80 20.47
N LEU A 10 14.36 -8.77 20.96
CA LEU A 10 14.84 -9.98 21.61
C LEU A 10 14.03 -11.18 21.16
N GLU A 11 14.71 -12.16 20.58
CA GLU A 11 14.07 -13.34 20.00
C GLU A 11 13.21 -14.09 21.04
N GLY A 12 11.96 -14.37 20.67
CA GLY A 12 11.01 -15.09 21.53
C GLY A 12 10.48 -14.31 22.73
N GLN A 13 10.88 -13.05 22.92
CA GLN A 13 10.49 -12.25 24.09
C GLN A 13 9.93 -10.87 23.74
N LEU A 14 10.60 -10.12 22.86
CA LEU A 14 10.28 -8.71 22.63
C LEU A 14 10.41 -8.32 21.17
N VAL A 15 9.34 -7.73 20.63
CA VAL A 15 9.25 -7.25 19.25
C VAL A 15 8.51 -5.93 19.20
N TRP A 16 8.84 -5.11 18.21
CA TRP A 16 8.09 -3.91 17.88
C TRP A 16 6.75 -4.28 17.22
N CYS A 17 5.66 -3.70 17.73
CA CYS A 17 4.35 -3.77 17.10
C CYS A 17 4.01 -2.39 16.53
N LEU A 18 3.80 -2.31 15.22
CA LEU A 18 3.47 -1.08 14.53
C LEU A 18 1.96 -1.01 14.30
N TYR A 19 1.35 0.08 14.73
CA TYR A 19 -0.05 0.42 14.45
C TYR A 19 -0.09 1.56 13.44
N ALA A 20 -0.93 1.42 12.43
CA ALA A 20 -1.12 2.44 11.40
C ALA A 20 -2.62 2.73 11.27
N ASP A 21 -3.03 3.87 11.81
CA ASP A 21 -4.40 4.36 11.72
C ASP A 21 -4.49 5.39 10.59
N MET A 22 -5.46 5.22 9.71
CA MET A 22 -5.71 6.12 8.58
C MET A 22 -7.14 6.63 8.64
N VAL A 23 -7.30 7.94 8.45
CA VAL A 23 -8.61 8.61 8.45
C VAL A 23 -8.72 9.45 7.19
N CYS A 24 -9.78 9.23 6.41
CA CYS A 24 -10.12 10.07 5.27
C CYS A 24 -10.75 11.37 5.78
N LEU A 25 -10.11 12.51 5.48
CA LEU A 25 -10.61 13.83 5.89
C LEU A 25 -11.60 14.42 4.89
N ASN A 26 -11.36 14.16 3.60
CA ASN A 26 -12.22 14.59 2.50
C ASN A 26 -12.23 13.50 1.44
N TYR A 27 -13.43 13.08 1.03
CA TYR A 27 -13.62 12.02 0.04
C TYR A 27 -14.08 12.66 -1.26
N ASP A 28 -13.32 12.44 -2.34
CA ASP A 28 -13.65 12.86 -3.71
C ASP A 28 -13.13 11.81 -4.70
N GLY A 29 -13.38 10.53 -4.40
CA GLY A 29 -12.90 9.40 -5.18
C GLY A 29 -11.48 8.93 -4.85
N ASN A 30 -11.09 7.81 -5.45
CA ASN A 30 -9.79 7.15 -5.38
C ASN A 30 -9.14 7.08 -3.99
N ILE A 31 -9.93 6.76 -2.97
CA ILE A 31 -9.43 6.72 -1.58
C ILE A 31 -8.36 5.65 -1.36
N THR A 32 -8.37 4.58 -2.17
CA THR A 32 -7.41 3.47 -2.03
C THR A 32 -5.99 3.92 -2.37
N ASP A 33 -5.81 4.66 -3.47
CA ASP A 33 -4.49 5.13 -3.88
C ASP A 33 -3.99 6.21 -2.91
N ALA A 34 -4.87 7.13 -2.50
CA ALA A 34 -4.56 8.16 -1.51
C ALA A 34 -4.12 7.52 -0.17
N SER A 35 -4.83 6.49 0.28
CA SER A 35 -4.49 5.75 1.51
C SER A 35 -3.14 5.03 1.38
N MET A 36 -2.83 4.42 0.24
CA MET A 36 -1.54 3.76 0.02
C MET A 36 -0.37 4.76 0.09
N ILE A 37 -0.53 5.94 -0.52
CA ILE A 37 0.49 7.00 -0.47
C ILE A 37 0.67 7.50 0.97
N ALA A 38 -0.43 7.76 1.69
CA ALA A 38 -0.40 8.20 3.07
C ALA A 38 0.28 7.16 3.98
N PHE A 39 -0.08 5.89 3.83
CA PHE A 39 0.52 4.78 4.56
C PHE A 39 2.02 4.65 4.30
N LEU A 40 2.46 4.70 3.03
CA LEU A 40 3.88 4.66 2.69
C LEU A 40 4.64 5.85 3.25
N GLY A 41 4.05 7.05 3.23
CA GLY A 41 4.61 8.23 3.85
C GLY A 41 4.79 8.04 5.35
N ALA A 42 3.77 7.52 6.03
CA ALA A 42 3.80 7.25 7.47
C ALA A 42 4.92 6.27 7.83
N ILE A 43 4.98 5.11 7.16
CA ILE A 43 6.00 4.08 7.43
C ILE A 43 7.43 4.60 7.21
N ARG A 44 7.67 5.41 6.17
CA ARG A 44 9.01 6.02 5.94
C ARG A 44 9.38 7.06 7.00
N ASN A 45 8.38 7.75 7.54
CA ASN A 45 8.58 8.76 8.56
C ASN A 45 8.69 8.17 9.97
N THR A 46 8.23 6.94 10.20
CA THR A 46 8.34 6.26 11.50
C THR A 46 9.81 6.15 11.94
N ARG A 47 10.04 6.48 13.21
CA ARG A 47 11.32 6.31 13.91
C ARG A 47 11.08 5.43 15.13
N LEU A 48 11.94 4.44 15.32
CA LEU A 48 11.95 3.56 16.47
C LEU A 48 13.18 3.89 17.33
N TYR A 49 13.06 3.78 18.64
CA TYR A 49 14.22 3.92 19.52
C TYR A 49 14.95 2.59 19.62
N GLU A 50 16.28 2.63 19.68
CA GLU A 50 17.05 1.47 20.10
C GLU A 50 16.64 1.08 21.53
N ILE A 51 16.41 -0.22 21.76
CA ILE A 51 16.03 -0.74 23.09
C ILE A 51 17.21 -1.51 23.66
N THR A 52 17.67 -1.11 24.84
CA THR A 52 18.65 -1.84 25.64
C THR A 52 17.96 -2.56 26.78
N ILE A 53 18.42 -3.76 27.13
CA ILE A 53 17.88 -4.51 28.28
C ILE A 53 18.76 -4.19 29.48
N ASN A 54 18.15 -3.65 30.53
CA ASN A 54 18.83 -3.43 31.80
C ASN A 54 19.03 -4.80 32.49
N GLU A 55 20.29 -5.21 32.70
CA GLU A 55 20.63 -6.52 33.27
C GLU A 55 20.18 -6.70 34.72
N GLU A 56 19.99 -5.60 35.47
CA GLU A 56 19.57 -5.66 36.88
C GLU A 56 18.06 -5.85 37.03
N THR A 57 17.27 -5.20 36.18
CA THR A 57 15.79 -5.20 36.25
C THR A 57 15.14 -6.09 35.20
N ASN A 58 15.90 -6.58 34.21
CA ASN A 58 15.40 -7.26 33.00
C ASN A 58 14.30 -6.47 32.28
N THR A 59 14.34 -5.14 32.35
CA THR A 59 13.37 -4.29 31.67
C THR A 59 13.95 -3.70 30.38
N PRO A 60 13.18 -3.67 29.28
CA PRO A 60 13.56 -2.95 28.08
C PRO A 60 13.48 -1.45 28.32
N GLU A 61 14.60 -0.75 28.11
CA GLU A 61 14.72 0.70 28.23
C GLU A 61 15.09 1.31 26.88
N PRO A 62 14.29 2.28 26.37
CA PRO A 62 14.62 2.98 25.13
C PRO A 62 15.79 3.94 25.30
N ALA A 63 16.70 3.96 24.34
CA ALA A 63 17.80 4.90 24.30
C ALA A 63 17.29 6.34 24.07
N GLU A 64 17.74 7.30 24.87
CA GLU A 64 17.23 8.67 24.84
C GLU A 64 17.49 9.44 23.52
N LYS A 65 18.48 9.02 22.72
CA LYS A 65 18.94 9.81 21.55
C LYS A 65 19.20 8.99 20.29
N ASN A 66 18.94 7.68 20.30
CA ASN A 66 19.24 6.84 19.14
C ASN A 66 17.94 6.39 18.44
N GLU A 67 17.51 7.20 17.48
CA GLU A 67 16.37 6.91 16.62
C GLU A 67 16.83 6.19 15.35
N ILE A 68 16.18 5.06 15.07
CA ILE A 68 16.40 4.21 13.91
C ILE A 68 15.20 4.37 12.98
N ALA A 69 15.45 4.74 11.72
CA ALA A 69 14.42 4.76 10.70
C ALA A 69 14.08 3.34 10.24
N LEU A 70 12.80 3.07 10.00
CA LEU A 70 12.37 1.79 9.41
C LEU A 70 12.94 1.63 8.00
N ASN A 71 13.52 0.46 7.72
CA ASN A 71 14.03 0.14 6.39
C ASN A 71 12.89 -0.31 5.46
N VAL A 72 12.52 0.56 4.52
CA VAL A 72 11.48 0.26 3.52
C VAL A 72 12.12 -0.26 2.24
N LYS A 73 12.19 -1.58 2.09
CA LYS A 73 12.87 -2.26 0.96
C LYS A 73 12.17 -2.09 -0.39
N GLU A 74 10.85 -2.04 -0.37
CA GLU A 74 10.02 -1.93 -1.58
C GLU A 74 8.85 -0.98 -1.34
N GLN A 75 8.41 -0.31 -2.40
CA GLN A 75 7.40 0.75 -2.35
C GLN A 75 6.28 0.39 -3.33
N PRO A 76 5.23 -0.30 -2.87
CA PRO A 76 4.07 -0.62 -3.70
C PRO A 76 3.27 0.64 -4.04
N VAL A 77 2.98 0.86 -5.32
CA VAL A 77 2.12 1.94 -5.79
C VAL A 77 0.80 1.34 -6.23
N ALA A 78 -0.29 1.86 -5.68
CA ALA A 78 -1.64 1.55 -6.11
C ALA A 78 -2.06 2.48 -7.25
N SER A 79 -2.79 1.94 -8.22
CA SER A 79 -3.38 2.69 -9.32
C SER A 79 -4.80 2.18 -9.55
N THR A 80 -5.77 3.05 -9.34
CA THR A 80 -7.19 2.75 -9.47
C THR A 80 -7.76 3.26 -10.79
N PHE A 81 -8.60 2.43 -11.39
CA PHE A 81 -9.23 2.66 -12.68
C PHE A 81 -10.75 2.43 -12.57
N ALA A 82 -11.53 3.38 -13.07
CA ALA A 82 -12.96 3.27 -13.25
C ALA A 82 -13.28 2.86 -14.69
N VAL A 83 -14.32 2.04 -14.85
CA VAL A 83 -14.80 1.56 -16.15
C VAL A 83 -16.21 2.07 -16.34
N ILE A 84 -16.42 2.90 -17.36
CA ILE A 84 -17.72 3.48 -17.70
C ILE A 84 -18.23 2.83 -18.98
N ASP A 85 -19.51 2.45 -18.98
CA ASP A 85 -20.21 1.82 -20.12
C ASP A 85 -19.43 0.65 -20.77
N ASN A 86 -18.71 -0.13 -19.95
CA ASN A 86 -17.91 -1.29 -20.38
C ASN A 86 -16.92 -1.01 -21.54
N SER A 87 -16.57 0.25 -21.79
CA SER A 87 -15.82 0.65 -22.98
C SER A 87 -14.81 1.76 -22.72
N VAL A 88 -15.08 2.64 -21.75
CA VAL A 88 -14.18 3.72 -21.36
C VAL A 88 -13.52 3.35 -20.04
N ILE A 89 -12.20 3.50 -19.98
CA ILE A 89 -11.42 3.31 -18.75
C ILE A 89 -10.80 4.66 -18.38
N ILE A 90 -11.03 5.09 -17.15
CA ILE A 90 -10.50 6.33 -16.59
C ILE A 90 -9.58 5.95 -15.43
N SER A 91 -8.45 6.63 -15.32
CA SER A 91 -7.52 6.50 -14.19
C SER A 91 -7.78 7.60 -13.18
N ASP A 92 -7.56 7.32 -11.89
CA ASP A 92 -7.72 8.30 -10.80
C ASP A 92 -9.14 8.90 -10.76
N PRO A 93 -10.17 8.05 -10.58
CA PRO A 93 -11.55 8.51 -10.70
C PRO A 93 -11.97 9.40 -9.52
N THR A 94 -12.73 10.45 -9.84
CA THR A 94 -13.42 11.28 -8.83
C THR A 94 -14.66 10.57 -8.25
N ASP A 95 -15.27 11.10 -7.20
CA ASP A 95 -16.50 10.53 -6.61
C ASP A 95 -17.65 10.44 -7.65
N ASP A 96 -17.77 11.45 -8.50
CA ASP A 96 -18.74 11.46 -9.60
C ASP A 96 -18.44 10.36 -10.63
N GLU A 97 -17.17 10.17 -10.99
CA GLU A 97 -16.74 9.16 -11.97
C GLU A 97 -16.89 7.73 -11.41
N GLU A 98 -16.58 7.52 -10.13
CA GLU A 98 -16.81 6.26 -9.42
C GLU A 98 -18.31 5.93 -9.35
N SER A 99 -19.15 6.93 -9.08
CA SER A 99 -20.60 6.79 -9.00
C SER A 99 -21.24 6.38 -10.33
N LEU A 100 -20.65 6.81 -11.46
CA LEU A 100 -21.08 6.45 -12.81
C LEU A 100 -20.38 5.19 -13.34
N ALA A 101 -19.39 4.65 -12.63
CA ALA A 101 -18.62 3.51 -13.07
C ALA A 101 -19.45 2.22 -13.02
N THR A 102 -19.41 1.47 -14.13
CA THR A 102 -19.87 0.07 -14.20
C THR A 102 -18.96 -0.89 -13.44
N GLY A 103 -17.74 -0.45 -13.09
CA GLY A 103 -16.85 -1.19 -12.22
C GLY A 103 -15.55 -0.44 -11.94
N VAL A 104 -14.93 -0.76 -10.81
CA VAL A 104 -13.65 -0.20 -10.38
C VAL A 104 -12.61 -1.32 -10.26
N MET A 105 -11.36 -1.01 -10.55
CA MET A 105 -10.22 -1.91 -10.35
C MET A 105 -9.04 -1.14 -9.80
N THR A 106 -8.39 -1.70 -8.78
CA THR A 106 -7.11 -1.19 -8.27
C THR A 106 -6.01 -2.20 -8.56
N ILE A 107 -4.89 -1.73 -9.10
CA ILE A 107 -3.71 -2.53 -9.39
C ILE A 107 -2.58 -2.01 -8.51
N VAL A 108 -1.90 -2.90 -7.80
CA VAL A 108 -0.75 -2.54 -6.97
C VAL A 108 0.51 -3.15 -7.55
N VAL A 109 1.51 -2.32 -7.86
CA VAL A 109 2.80 -2.74 -8.42
C VAL A 109 3.97 -2.25 -7.57
N THR A 110 5.04 -3.02 -7.47
CA THR A 110 6.28 -2.55 -6.83
C THR A 110 7.04 -1.58 -7.73
N SER A 111 8.01 -0.86 -7.16
CA SER A 111 8.98 -0.05 -7.91
C SER A 111 9.79 -0.83 -8.97
N GLN A 112 9.86 -2.16 -8.86
CA GLN A 112 10.50 -3.04 -9.84
C GLN A 112 9.53 -3.53 -10.94
N GLY A 113 8.29 -3.02 -10.96
CA GLY A 113 7.26 -3.42 -11.92
C GLY A 113 6.64 -4.79 -11.63
N LYS A 114 6.87 -5.36 -10.44
CA LYS A 114 6.26 -6.63 -10.02
C LYS A 114 4.83 -6.38 -9.55
N LEU A 115 3.88 -7.16 -10.07
CA LEU A 115 2.50 -7.13 -9.61
C LEU A 115 2.40 -7.65 -8.16
N CYS A 116 1.84 -6.84 -7.26
CA CYS A 116 1.59 -7.19 -5.87
C CYS A 116 0.18 -7.71 -5.66
N SER A 117 -0.81 -6.96 -6.18
CA SER A 117 -2.22 -7.24 -5.95
C SER A 117 -3.07 -6.64 -7.06
N VAL A 118 -4.21 -7.26 -7.32
CA VAL A 118 -5.28 -6.72 -8.15
C VAL A 118 -6.56 -6.83 -7.33
N HIS A 119 -7.19 -5.70 -7.07
CA HIS A 119 -8.48 -5.64 -6.41
C HIS A 119 -9.56 -5.29 -7.44
N LYS A 120 -10.58 -6.14 -7.53
CA LYS A 120 -11.67 -6.01 -8.49
C LYS A 120 -12.99 -6.44 -7.84
N PRO A 121 -13.71 -5.53 -7.18
CA PRO A 121 -14.98 -5.84 -6.55
C PRO A 121 -16.10 -6.01 -7.59
N GLY A 122 -16.95 -7.01 -7.39
CA GLY A 122 -18.34 -7.03 -7.88
C GLY A 122 -18.64 -7.33 -9.36
N TYR A 123 -17.68 -7.27 -10.29
CA TYR A 123 -18.00 -7.36 -11.72
C TYR A 123 -17.17 -8.39 -12.47
N THR A 124 -17.77 -9.16 -13.39
CA THR A 124 -17.03 -9.97 -14.37
C THR A 124 -16.61 -9.06 -15.51
N LEU A 125 -15.39 -8.52 -15.45
CA LEU A 125 -14.76 -7.85 -16.59
C LEU A 125 -13.59 -8.73 -17.02
N THR A 126 -13.60 -9.14 -18.29
CA THR A 126 -12.48 -9.86 -18.88
C THR A 126 -11.42 -8.84 -19.24
N PHE A 127 -10.41 -8.70 -18.40
CA PHE A 127 -9.23 -7.88 -18.66
C PHE A 127 -8.05 -8.76 -19.05
N VAL A 128 -7.42 -8.44 -20.17
CA VAL A 128 -6.12 -9.01 -20.55
C VAL A 128 -5.05 -8.07 -20.02
N PHE A 129 -4.39 -8.46 -18.92
CA PHE A 129 -3.23 -7.75 -18.42
C PHE A 129 -2.00 -8.10 -19.26
N ILE A 130 -1.37 -7.09 -19.88
CA ILE A 130 -0.08 -7.24 -20.54
C ILE A 130 0.98 -6.69 -19.57
N THR A 131 1.65 -7.58 -18.83
CA THR A 131 2.86 -7.21 -18.08
C THR A 131 4.09 -7.36 -18.97
N ASN A 132 4.94 -6.33 -19.00
CA ASN A 132 6.17 -6.12 -19.81
C ASN A 132 6.00 -5.47 -21.20
N SER A 133 5.85 -4.14 -21.19
CA SER A 133 6.35 -3.23 -22.24
C SER A 133 5.52 -3.03 -23.51
N LYS A 134 4.21 -3.33 -23.53
CA LYS A 134 3.35 -2.97 -24.67
C LYS A 134 1.99 -2.43 -24.22
N LEU A 135 1.59 -1.34 -24.87
CA LEU A 135 0.31 -0.63 -24.74
C LEU A 135 -0.88 -1.57 -24.58
N VAL A 136 -1.79 -1.18 -23.69
CA VAL A 136 -3.08 -1.84 -23.46
C VAL A 136 -3.98 -1.58 -24.68
N TYR A 137 -4.26 -2.64 -25.45
CA TYR A 137 -5.22 -2.63 -26.55
C TYR A 137 -6.46 -3.44 -26.14
N TYR A 138 -7.65 -2.85 -26.32
CA TYR A 138 -8.94 -3.50 -26.12
C TYR A 138 -9.33 -4.25 -27.40
N ARG A 139 -9.67 -5.55 -27.31
CA ARG A 139 -10.31 -6.28 -28.41
C ARG A 139 -11.51 -7.07 -27.91
N ARG A 140 -12.69 -6.58 -28.29
CA ARG A 140 -13.99 -7.27 -28.22
C ARG A 140 -13.90 -8.59 -29.00
N ILE A 141 -14.17 -9.72 -28.37
CA ILE A 141 -14.50 -10.97 -29.06
C ILE A 141 -16.03 -11.10 -28.99
N PRO A 142 -16.72 -11.37 -30.12
CA PRO A 142 -18.17 -11.32 -30.24
C PRO A 142 -18.91 -12.25 -29.29
#